data_AF-A0A142LLW4-F1
#
_entry.id   AF-A0A142LLW4-F1
#
_cell.length_a   1.000
_cell.length_b   1.000
_cell.length_c   1.000
_cell.angle_alpha   90.00
_cell.angle_beta   90.00
_cell.angle_gamma   90.00
#
_symmetry.space_group_name_H-M   'P 1'
#
loop_
_entity.id
_entity.type
_entity.pdbx_description
1 polymer ?
#
loop_
_entity_poly.entity_id
_entity_poly.type
_entity_poly.pdbx_seq_one_letter_code
_entity_poly.pdbx_strand_id
1 'polypeptide(L)'
;MFTVTSQNVAAVLPQLTGHSAQTKADVQNAVNAGKEVTISQAKITYSGWTGAGYTIVDPTTGAGSYLIEGGANGGWLEFVGAVGLELSKLLMGIVLTGMVASVIASFGGAYFVAVAAALAVSTPFILAIVALGLLSLLLVEYYAEFQDPAYDGYKTLASGLAFLPSFGSRGGPLFLLIHMLFLARK
;
A
#
# COMPACT_ATOMS: atom_id res chain seq x y z
N MET A 1 -29.60 43.44 -25.64
CA MET A 1 -28.60 42.36 -25.56
C MET A 1 -28.02 42.18 -26.94
N PHE A 2 -26.72 41.92 -27.04
CA PHE A 2 -26.03 41.59 -28.29
C PHE A 2 -25.45 40.20 -28.20
N THR A 3 -25.55 39.46 -29.31
CA THR A 3 -24.78 38.24 -29.55
C THR A 3 -23.61 38.61 -30.46
N VAL A 4 -22.41 38.46 -29.95
CA VAL A 4 -21.15 38.82 -30.59
C VAL A 4 -20.49 37.55 -31.10
N THR A 5 -20.18 37.53 -32.39
CA THR A 5 -19.57 36.42 -33.10
C THR A 5 -18.42 36.94 -33.97
N SER A 6 -17.63 36.06 -34.58
CA SER A 6 -16.51 36.45 -35.43
C SER A 6 -16.94 37.27 -36.65
N GLN A 7 -18.22 37.16 -37.05
CA GLN A 7 -18.79 37.88 -38.19
C GLN A 7 -19.16 39.33 -37.86
N ASN A 8 -19.49 39.65 -36.60
CA ASN A 8 -20.06 40.95 -36.24
C ASN A 8 -19.24 41.72 -35.18
N VAL A 9 -18.19 41.11 -34.62
CA VAL A 9 -17.43 41.68 -33.50
C VAL A 9 -16.92 43.09 -33.78
N ALA A 10 -16.40 43.37 -34.99
CA ALA A 10 -15.91 44.69 -35.37
C ALA A 10 -17.02 45.77 -35.37
N ALA A 11 -18.27 45.39 -35.65
CA ALA A 11 -19.41 46.30 -35.65
C ALA A 11 -20.03 46.47 -34.25
N VAL A 12 -19.99 45.43 -33.43
CA VAL A 12 -20.65 45.41 -32.10
C VAL A 12 -19.74 45.95 -31.00
N LEU A 13 -18.43 45.70 -31.03
CA LEU A 13 -17.49 46.15 -29.98
C LEU A 13 -17.58 47.67 -29.68
N PRO A 14 -17.67 48.55 -30.71
CA PRO A 14 -17.83 49.99 -30.50
C PRO A 14 -19.15 50.37 -29.80
N GLN A 15 -20.20 49.56 -29.93
CA GLN A 15 -21.52 49.81 -29.35
C GLN A 15 -21.60 49.46 -27.87
N LEU A 16 -20.63 48.70 -27.34
CA LEU A 16 -20.50 48.33 -25.92
C LEU A 16 -19.97 49.49 -25.06
N THR A 17 -20.49 50.70 -25.26
CA THR A 17 -19.92 51.96 -24.73
C THR A 17 -19.85 52.02 -23.21
N GLY A 18 -20.74 51.33 -22.50
CA GLY A 18 -20.75 51.29 -21.02
C GLY A 18 -19.74 50.32 -20.38
N HIS A 19 -19.15 49.42 -21.17
CA HIS A 19 -18.26 48.38 -20.66
C HIS A 19 -16.81 48.81 -20.59
N SER A 20 -16.07 48.24 -19.63
CA SER A 20 -14.64 48.48 -19.47
C SER A 20 -13.83 48.03 -20.69
N ALA A 21 -12.64 48.61 -20.88
CA ALA A 21 -11.72 48.18 -21.94
C ALA A 21 -11.34 46.70 -21.79
N GLN A 22 -11.19 46.22 -20.55
CA GLN A 22 -10.92 44.82 -20.27
C GLN A 22 -12.05 43.91 -20.76
N THR A 23 -13.30 44.23 -20.42
CA THR A 23 -14.47 43.45 -20.88
C THR A 23 -14.53 43.38 -22.41
N LYS A 24 -14.23 44.48 -23.10
CA LYS A 24 -14.19 44.51 -24.57
C LYS A 24 -13.08 43.62 -25.14
N ALA A 25 -11.90 43.62 -24.50
CA ALA A 25 -10.80 42.74 -24.86
C ALA A 25 -11.16 41.26 -24.63
N ASP A 26 -11.82 40.93 -23.52
CA ASP A 26 -12.27 39.57 -23.21
C ASP A 26 -13.29 39.07 -24.25
N VAL A 27 -14.26 39.92 -24.63
CA VAL A 27 -15.22 39.64 -25.72
C VAL A 27 -14.50 39.37 -27.03
N GLN A 28 -13.56 40.24 -27.42
CA GLN A 28 -12.79 40.09 -28.66
C GLN A 28 -11.96 38.79 -28.64
N ASN A 29 -11.31 38.47 -27.54
CA ASN A 29 -10.49 37.27 -27.39
C ASN A 29 -11.34 35.99 -27.44
N ALA A 30 -12.50 35.97 -26.78
CA ALA A 30 -13.41 34.85 -26.83
C ALA A 30 -13.92 34.60 -28.25
N VAL A 31 -14.30 35.66 -28.96
CA VAL A 31 -14.71 35.58 -30.36
C VAL A 31 -13.56 35.10 -31.26
N ASN A 32 -12.34 35.60 -31.06
CA ASN A 32 -11.16 35.14 -31.79
C ASN A 32 -10.85 33.65 -31.53
N ALA A 33 -11.24 33.13 -30.37
CA ALA A 33 -11.15 31.71 -30.03
C ALA A 33 -12.32 30.86 -30.59
N GLY A 34 -13.16 31.42 -31.46
CA GLY A 34 -14.28 30.72 -32.10
C GLY A 34 -15.53 30.60 -31.23
N LYS A 35 -15.64 31.37 -30.14
CA LYS A 35 -16.79 31.35 -29.23
C LYS A 35 -17.78 32.46 -29.54
N GLU A 36 -19.01 32.30 -29.08
CA GLU A 36 -20.05 33.32 -29.14
C GLU A 36 -20.23 33.98 -27.78
N VAL A 37 -20.43 35.30 -27.76
CA VAL A 37 -20.58 36.07 -26.52
C VAL A 37 -21.93 36.75 -26.48
N THR A 38 -22.72 36.56 -25.43
CA THR A 38 -23.95 37.32 -25.23
C THR A 38 -23.79 38.30 -24.08
N ILE A 39 -23.90 39.60 -24.36
CA ILE A 39 -23.65 40.71 -23.43
C ILE A 39 -24.70 41.82 -23.59
N SER A 40 -24.97 42.57 -22.52
CA SER A 40 -25.80 43.78 -22.62
C SER A 40 -25.08 44.88 -23.39
N GLN A 41 -25.81 45.86 -23.92
CA GLN A 41 -25.18 47.00 -24.60
C GLN A 41 -24.51 47.96 -23.61
N ALA A 42 -25.11 48.09 -22.43
CA ALA A 42 -24.66 48.95 -21.35
C ALA A 42 -24.71 48.19 -20.02
N LYS A 43 -24.00 48.72 -19.02
CA LYS A 43 -24.08 48.26 -17.64
C LYS A 43 -25.47 48.51 -17.07
N ILE A 44 -25.86 47.67 -16.13
CA ILE A 44 -27.01 47.92 -15.27
C ILE A 44 -26.51 48.46 -13.92
N THR A 45 -27.32 49.30 -13.29
CA THR A 45 -27.11 49.73 -11.91
C THR A 45 -28.28 49.26 -11.06
N TYR A 46 -28.00 48.47 -10.04
CA TYR A 46 -29.01 47.95 -9.13
C TYR A 46 -28.42 47.81 -7.72
N SER A 47 -29.10 48.36 -6.72
CA SER A 47 -28.73 48.26 -5.29
C SER A 47 -27.24 48.58 -5.01
N GLY A 48 -26.72 49.65 -5.60
CA GLY A 48 -25.33 50.10 -5.40
C GLY A 48 -24.27 49.35 -6.22
N TRP A 49 -24.64 48.28 -6.92
CA TRP A 49 -23.76 47.59 -7.87
C TRP A 49 -23.97 48.13 -9.28
N THR A 50 -22.88 48.35 -10.03
CA THR A 50 -22.91 48.75 -11.44
C THR A 50 -22.00 47.85 -12.26
N GLY A 51 -22.56 47.11 -13.21
CA GLY A 51 -21.82 46.18 -14.05
C GLY A 51 -22.72 45.47 -15.04
N ALA A 52 -22.22 44.40 -15.66
CA ALA A 52 -23.00 43.56 -16.55
C ALA A 52 -22.59 42.10 -16.41
N GLY A 53 -23.58 41.22 -16.50
CA GLY A 53 -23.32 39.81 -16.76
C GLY A 53 -23.17 39.57 -18.26
N TYR A 54 -22.28 38.65 -18.63
CA TYR A 54 -22.17 38.18 -20.01
C TYR A 54 -21.85 36.68 -20.05
N THR A 55 -22.22 36.04 -21.15
CA THR A 55 -21.95 34.63 -21.37
C THR A 55 -20.97 34.44 -22.52
N ILE A 56 -20.09 33.46 -22.40
CA ILE A 56 -19.23 32.99 -23.48
C ILE A 56 -19.58 31.52 -23.71
N VAL A 57 -20.00 31.17 -24.92
CA VAL A 57 -20.46 29.83 -25.28
C VAL A 57 -19.65 29.32 -26.47
N ASP A 58 -19.15 28.09 -26.39
CA ASP A 58 -18.61 27.37 -27.53
C ASP A 58 -19.79 26.79 -28.34
N PRO A 59 -20.02 27.25 -29.58
CA PRO A 59 -21.14 26.81 -30.40
C PRO A 59 -21.04 25.34 -30.83
N THR A 60 -19.84 24.73 -30.76
CA THR A 60 -19.61 23.33 -31.17
C THR A 60 -20.01 22.35 -30.07
N THR A 61 -19.64 22.66 -28.83
CA THR A 61 -19.83 21.77 -27.67
C THR A 61 -21.02 22.15 -26.80
N GLY A 62 -21.51 23.40 -26.92
CA GLY A 62 -22.50 23.98 -26.02
C GLY A 62 -21.94 24.35 -24.64
N ALA A 63 -20.63 24.13 -24.39
CA ALA A 63 -20.01 24.51 -23.13
C ALA A 63 -19.93 26.04 -23.02
N GLY A 64 -20.25 26.59 -21.86
CA GLY A 64 -20.22 28.04 -21.67
C GLY A 64 -19.97 28.48 -20.23
N SER A 65 -19.55 29.72 -20.08
CA SER A 65 -19.31 30.38 -18.80
C SER A 65 -20.15 31.63 -18.68
N TYR A 66 -20.69 31.89 -17.50
CA TYR A 66 -21.31 33.16 -17.14
C TYR A 66 -20.30 33.99 -16.32
N LEU A 67 -19.98 35.17 -16.82
CA LEU A 67 -19.01 36.07 -16.22
C LEU A 67 -19.70 37.35 -15.75
N ILE A 68 -19.17 37.93 -14.68
CA ILE A 68 -19.56 39.24 -14.21
C ILE A 68 -18.45 40.22 -14.58
N GLU A 69 -18.83 41.32 -15.22
CA GLU A 69 -17.92 42.41 -15.55
C GLU A 69 -17.11 42.83 -14.31
N GLY A 70 -15.78 42.87 -14.45
CA GLY A 70 -14.83 42.97 -13.35
C GLY A 70 -14.04 41.69 -13.07
N GLY A 71 -14.29 40.60 -13.82
CA GLY A 71 -13.48 39.38 -13.77
C GLY A 71 -13.86 38.39 -12.67
N ALA A 72 -15.00 38.60 -12.00
CA ALA A 72 -15.53 37.62 -11.07
C ALA A 72 -16.13 36.44 -11.85
N ASN A 73 -15.51 35.28 -11.71
CA ASN A 73 -15.95 34.02 -12.32
C ASN A 73 -16.86 33.28 -11.31
N GLY A 74 -18.06 32.87 -11.72
CA GLY A 74 -19.01 32.14 -10.86
C GLY A 74 -18.61 30.68 -10.53
N GLY A 75 -17.38 30.27 -10.84
CA GLY A 75 -16.91 28.89 -10.78
C GLY A 75 -16.08 28.56 -9.53
N TRP A 76 -16.70 28.52 -8.35
CA TRP A 76 -16.07 28.03 -7.11
C TRP A 76 -15.94 26.49 -7.09
N LEU A 77 -16.61 25.79 -8.02
CA LEU A 77 -16.75 24.33 -8.01
C LEU A 77 -15.44 23.57 -8.29
N GLU A 78 -14.57 24.08 -9.17
CA GLU A 78 -13.31 23.38 -9.53
C GLU A 78 -12.32 23.32 -8.36
N PHE A 79 -12.26 24.38 -7.54
CA PHE A 79 -11.38 24.42 -6.37
C PHE A 79 -11.83 23.43 -5.28
N VAL A 80 -13.13 23.33 -5.02
CA VAL A 80 -13.68 22.38 -4.03
C VAL A 80 -13.50 20.93 -4.49
N GLY A 81 -13.67 20.66 -5.79
CA GLY A 81 -13.44 19.34 -6.37
C GLY A 81 -11.99 18.87 -6.21
N ALA A 82 -11.01 19.73 -6.52
CA ALA A 82 -9.59 19.40 -6.41
C ALA A 82 -9.17 19.11 -4.97
N VAL A 83 -9.59 19.94 -4.00
CA VAL A 83 -9.27 19.74 -2.58
C VAL A 83 -9.95 18.49 -2.02
N GLY A 84 -11.21 18.23 -2.40
CA GLY A 84 -11.95 17.05 -1.95
C GLY A 84 -11.32 15.73 -2.43
N LEU A 85 -10.82 15.70 -3.68
CA LEU A 85 -10.13 14.54 -4.24
C LEU A 85 -8.83 14.22 -3.49
N GLU A 86 -8.00 15.23 -3.19
CA GLU A 86 -6.74 14.99 -2.47
C GLU A 86 -6.95 14.54 -1.02
N LEU A 87 -7.96 15.09 -0.33
CA LEU A 87 -8.34 14.63 1.01
C LEU A 87 -8.84 13.18 1.01
N SER A 88 -9.61 12.78 -0.02
CA SER A 88 -10.11 11.41 -0.14
C SER A 88 -8.99 10.38 -0.30
N LYS A 89 -7.93 10.71 -1.06
CA LYS A 89 -6.75 9.86 -1.23
C LYS A 89 -6.01 9.66 0.09
N LEU A 90 -5.82 10.74 0.86
CA LEU A 90 -5.17 10.67 2.18
C LEU A 90 -5.94 9.75 3.13
N LEU A 91 -7.27 9.92 3.21
CA LEU A 91 -8.13 9.10 4.06
C LEU A 91 -8.08 7.61 3.65
N MET A 92 -8.13 7.33 2.34
CA MET A 92 -7.99 5.97 1.83
C MET A 92 -6.64 5.35 2.20
N GLY A 93 -5.54 6.11 2.09
CA GLY A 93 -4.21 5.66 2.48
C GLY A 93 -4.11 5.29 3.96
N ILE A 94 -4.73 6.06 4.85
CA ILE A 94 -4.79 5.76 6.29
C ILE A 94 -5.57 4.47 6.55
N VAL A 95 -6.74 4.31 5.93
CA VAL A 95 -7.58 3.11 6.09
C VAL A 95 -6.83 1.85 5.62
N LEU A 96 -6.22 1.89 4.43
CA LEU A 96 -5.48 0.75 3.88
C LEU A 96 -4.29 0.36 4.76
N THR A 97 -3.55 1.34 5.26
CA THR A 97 -2.40 1.09 6.15
C THR A 97 -2.85 0.42 7.46
N GLY A 98 -3.95 0.89 8.04
CA GLY A 98 -4.55 0.28 9.23
C GLY A 98 -5.01 -1.18 9.00
N MET A 99 -5.57 -1.47 7.82
CA MET A 99 -5.98 -2.84 7.45
C MET A 99 -4.78 -3.78 7.29
N VAL A 100 -3.68 -3.34 6.69
CA VAL A 100 -2.48 -4.18 6.56
C VAL A 100 -1.86 -4.49 7.93
N ALA A 101 -1.77 -3.48 8.80
CA ALA A 101 -1.24 -3.66 10.15
C ALA A 101 -2.05 -4.66 10.99
N SER A 102 -3.38 -4.63 10.88
CA SER A 102 -4.26 -5.55 11.63
C SER A 102 -4.15 -7.00 11.14
N VAL A 103 -3.96 -7.20 9.83
CA VAL A 103 -3.70 -8.53 9.25
C VAL A 103 -2.38 -9.10 9.77
N ILE A 104 -1.30 -8.31 9.72
CA ILE A 104 0.01 -8.75 10.22
C ILE A 104 -0.05 -9.11 11.72
N ALA A 105 -0.70 -8.28 12.53
CA ALA A 105 -0.87 -8.55 13.96
C ALA A 105 -1.65 -9.85 14.23
N SER A 106 -2.66 -10.14 13.41
CA SER A 106 -3.49 -11.35 13.54
C SER A 106 -2.69 -12.63 13.25
N PHE A 107 -1.79 -12.59 12.27
CA PHE A 107 -0.94 -13.74 11.94
C PHE A 107 0.25 -13.89 12.88
N GLY A 108 0.81 -12.80 13.40
CA GLY A 108 1.98 -12.84 14.30
C GLY A 108 1.71 -13.62 15.59
N GLY A 109 0.58 -13.37 16.24
CA GLY A 109 0.22 -14.06 17.49
C GLY A 109 -0.04 -15.56 17.29
N ALA A 110 -0.84 -15.93 16.30
CA ALA A 110 -1.16 -17.33 16.00
C ALA A 110 0.09 -18.12 15.59
N TYR A 111 0.96 -17.52 14.78
CA TYR A 111 2.22 -18.13 14.39
C TYR A 111 3.15 -18.35 15.58
N PHE A 112 3.30 -17.36 16.46
CA PHE A 112 4.12 -17.49 17.66
C PHE A 112 3.63 -18.60 18.59
N VAL A 113 2.32 -18.68 18.82
CA VAL A 113 1.71 -19.75 19.63
C VAL A 113 1.94 -21.13 19.00
N ALA A 114 1.79 -21.26 17.67
CA ALA A 114 2.02 -22.52 16.97
C ALA A 114 3.48 -22.99 17.11
N VAL A 115 4.45 -22.09 16.94
CA VAL A 115 5.88 -22.40 17.10
C VAL A 115 6.19 -22.77 18.55
N ALA A 116 5.70 -22.00 19.52
CA ALA A 116 5.92 -22.29 20.94
C ALA A 116 5.34 -23.65 21.35
N ALA A 117 4.13 -23.99 20.88
CA ALA A 117 3.51 -25.29 21.13
C ALA A 117 4.31 -26.44 20.50
N ALA A 118 4.78 -26.28 19.26
CA ALA A 118 5.61 -27.28 18.59
C ALA A 118 6.91 -27.54 19.37
N LEU A 119 7.59 -26.49 19.81
CA LEU A 119 8.80 -26.60 20.62
C LEU A 119 8.53 -27.24 21.99
N ALA A 120 7.43 -26.89 22.64
CA ALA A 120 7.06 -27.47 23.94
C ALA A 120 6.83 -28.99 23.86
N VAL A 121 6.33 -29.50 22.73
CA VAL A 121 6.11 -30.94 22.50
C VAL A 121 7.39 -31.64 22.03
N SER A 122 8.17 -31.04 21.12
CA SER A 122 9.36 -31.69 20.56
C SER A 122 10.54 -31.76 21.54
N THR A 123 10.71 -30.74 22.38
CA THR A 123 11.84 -30.65 23.32
C THR A 123 11.93 -31.83 24.30
N PRO A 124 10.87 -32.22 25.04
CA PRO A 124 10.95 -33.36 25.96
C PRO A 124 11.24 -34.68 25.23
N PHE A 125 10.74 -34.85 24.01
CA PHE A 125 11.02 -36.03 23.19
C PHE A 125 12.50 -36.12 22.79
N ILE A 126 13.09 -35.00 22.36
CA ILE A 126 14.53 -34.92 22.04
C ILE A 126 15.36 -35.22 23.29
N LEU A 127 15.02 -34.63 24.44
CA LEU A 127 15.72 -34.88 25.71
C LEU A 127 15.64 -36.36 26.12
N ALA A 128 14.48 -37.00 25.98
CA ALA A 128 14.32 -38.43 26.27
C ALA A 128 15.20 -39.30 25.36
N ILE A 129 15.25 -39.01 24.06
CA ILE A 129 16.12 -39.73 23.12
C ILE A 129 17.59 -39.56 23.49
N VAL A 130 18.01 -38.33 23.81
CA VAL A 130 19.40 -38.07 24.23
C VAL A 130 19.73 -38.81 25.53
N ALA A 131 18.83 -38.80 26.52
CA ALA A 131 19.01 -39.51 27.78
C ALA A 131 19.14 -41.04 27.57
N LEU A 132 18.29 -41.62 26.72
CA LEU A 132 18.38 -43.03 26.34
C LEU A 132 19.67 -43.35 25.58
N GLY A 133 20.09 -42.46 24.69
CA GLY A 133 21.37 -42.58 23.97
C GLY A 133 22.56 -42.59 24.93
N LEU A 134 22.60 -41.67 25.89
CA LEU A 134 23.64 -41.63 26.93
C LEU A 134 23.60 -42.87 27.83
N LEU A 135 22.41 -43.31 28.25
CA LEU A 135 22.27 -44.53 29.05
C LEU A 135 22.79 -45.76 28.28
N SER A 136 22.44 -45.87 26.99
CA SER A 136 22.94 -46.97 26.17
C SER A 136 24.46 -46.96 26.03
N LEU A 137 25.10 -45.78 25.99
CA LEU A 137 26.57 -45.67 26.00
C LEU A 137 27.18 -46.15 27.32
N LEU A 138 26.61 -45.75 28.46
CA LEU A 138 27.05 -46.22 29.77
C LEU A 138 26.95 -47.74 29.89
N LEU A 139 25.87 -48.34 29.36
CA LEU A 139 25.71 -49.79 29.32
C LEU A 139 26.76 -50.44 28.43
N VAL A 140 27.06 -49.87 27.25
CA VAL A 140 28.14 -50.37 26.39
C VAL A 140 29.49 -50.35 27.11
N GLU A 141 29.78 -49.29 27.86
CA GLU A 141 31.01 -49.20 28.66
C GLU A 141 31.06 -50.28 29.75
N TYR A 142 29.96 -50.44 30.50
CA TYR A 142 29.83 -51.46 31.54
C TYR A 142 30.02 -52.87 30.99
N TYR A 143 29.28 -53.27 29.96
CA TYR A 143 29.35 -54.63 29.42
C TYR A 143 30.66 -54.92 28.67
N ALA A 144 31.34 -53.89 28.14
CA ALA A 144 32.68 -54.04 27.56
C ALA A 144 33.72 -54.43 28.62
N GLU A 145 33.61 -53.86 29.82
CA GLU A 145 34.53 -54.15 30.94
C GLU A 145 34.40 -55.60 31.42
N PHE A 146 33.18 -56.13 31.48
CA PHE A 146 32.92 -57.49 31.94
C PHE A 146 32.95 -58.55 30.82
N GLN A 147 33.30 -58.18 29.57
CA GLN A 147 33.28 -59.07 28.39
C GLN A 147 31.96 -59.84 28.24
N ASP A 148 30.84 -59.19 28.56
CA ASP A 148 29.52 -59.81 28.52
C ASP A 148 29.03 -59.97 27.07
N PRO A 149 28.42 -61.11 26.70
CA PRO A 149 27.87 -61.33 25.35
C PRO A 149 26.80 -60.32 24.93
N ALA A 150 26.17 -59.59 25.87
CA ALA A 150 25.19 -58.54 25.59
C ALA A 150 25.81 -57.27 24.98
N TYR A 151 27.14 -57.12 25.00
CA TYR A 151 27.86 -55.93 24.48
C TYR A 151 27.43 -55.51 23.07
N ASP A 152 27.35 -56.45 22.12
CA ASP A 152 27.02 -56.14 20.73
C ASP A 152 25.58 -55.62 20.56
N GLY A 153 24.66 -56.09 21.40
CA GLY A 153 23.29 -55.60 21.45
C GLY A 153 23.22 -54.14 21.88
N TYR A 154 23.89 -53.78 22.97
CA TYR A 154 23.94 -52.40 23.47
C TYR A 154 24.70 -51.47 22.54
N LYS A 155 25.75 -51.96 21.86
CA LYS A 155 26.51 -51.19 20.85
C LYS A 155 25.65 -50.82 19.64
N THR A 156 24.83 -51.76 19.19
CA THR A 156 23.86 -51.54 18.11
C THR A 156 22.79 -50.54 18.53
N LEU A 157 22.29 -50.65 19.76
CA LEU A 157 21.31 -49.72 20.34
C LEU A 157 21.86 -48.29 20.44
N ALA A 158 23.07 -48.11 20.98
CA ALA A 158 23.73 -46.80 21.09
C ALA A 158 23.95 -46.13 19.72
N SER A 159 24.36 -46.92 18.73
CA SER A 159 24.52 -46.43 17.34
C SER A 159 23.19 -45.99 16.73
N GLY A 160 22.11 -46.74 16.99
CA GLY A 160 20.76 -46.43 16.50
C GLY A 160 20.14 -45.20 17.15
N LEU A 161 20.28 -45.06 18.48
CA LEU A 161 19.73 -43.92 19.22
C LEU A 161 20.44 -42.61 18.88
N ALA A 162 21.74 -42.66 18.60
CA ALA A 162 22.51 -41.47 18.21
C ALA A 162 22.20 -40.92 16.82
N PHE A 163 21.55 -41.72 15.97
CA PHE A 163 21.12 -41.34 14.63
C PHE A 163 19.81 -40.51 14.65
N LEU A 164 19.02 -40.61 15.72
CA LEU A 164 17.70 -39.96 15.80
C LEU A 164 17.77 -38.44 16.04
N PRO A 165 18.58 -37.91 16.98
CA PRO A 165 18.71 -36.47 17.19
C PRO A 165 19.35 -35.72 16.00
N SER A 166 20.05 -36.44 15.11
CA SER A 166 20.68 -35.86 13.92
C SER A 166 19.76 -35.87 12.69
N PHE A 167 18.46 -36.15 12.87
CA PHE A 167 17.49 -36.30 11.77
C PHE A 167 17.95 -37.29 10.70
N GLY A 168 18.62 -38.36 11.12
CA GLY A 168 19.17 -39.37 10.22
C GLY A 168 20.44 -38.97 9.48
N SER A 169 21.10 -37.88 9.90
CA SER A 169 22.42 -37.53 9.42
C SER A 169 23.50 -38.31 10.16
N ARG A 170 24.29 -39.09 9.41
CA ARG A 170 25.54 -39.71 9.90
C ARG A 170 26.68 -38.70 10.08
N GLY A 171 26.45 -37.42 9.81
CA GLY A 171 27.37 -36.33 10.09
C GLY A 171 27.10 -35.61 11.41
N GLY A 172 26.09 -36.03 12.18
CA GLY A 172 25.78 -35.43 13.47
C GLY A 172 26.92 -35.62 14.49
N PRO A 173 27.21 -34.63 15.35
CA PRO A 173 28.33 -34.70 16.29
C PRO A 173 28.21 -35.88 17.26
N LEU A 174 27.01 -36.23 17.70
CA LEU A 174 26.77 -37.37 18.59
C LEU A 174 27.04 -38.72 17.89
N PHE A 175 26.60 -38.86 16.63
CA PHE A 175 26.87 -40.05 15.83
C PHE A 175 28.36 -40.23 15.56
N LEU A 176 29.06 -39.15 15.20
CA LEU A 176 30.50 -39.18 14.94
C LEU A 176 31.30 -39.54 16.19
N LEU A 177 30.97 -38.96 17.35
CA LEU A 177 31.61 -39.26 18.62
C LEU A 177 31.55 -40.76 18.95
N ILE A 178 30.37 -41.36 18.80
CA ILE A 178 30.14 -42.77 19.09
C ILE A 178 30.88 -43.67 18.10
N HIS A 179 30.85 -43.31 16.82
CA HIS A 179 31.57 -44.06 15.80
C HIS A 179 33.09 -43.99 16.02
N MET A 180 33.63 -42.84 16.44
CA MET A 180 35.04 -42.68 16.82
C MET A 180 35.40 -43.52 18.06
N LEU A 181 34.57 -43.51 19.10
CA LEU A 181 34.76 -44.33 20.31
C LEU A 181 34.80 -45.83 19.98
N PHE A 182 34.00 -46.29 19.03
CA PHE A 182 34.00 -47.69 18.60
C PHE A 182 35.17 -48.07 17.69
N LEU A 183 35.62 -47.14 16.83
CA LEU A 183 36.80 -47.36 15.99
C LEU A 183 38.10 -47.41 16.82
N ALA A 184 38.16 -46.67 17.93
CA ALA A 184 39.31 -46.63 18.82
C ALA A 184 39.47 -47.89 19.70
N ARG A 185 38.46 -48.77 19.77
CA ARG A 185 38.46 -50.00 20.60
C ARG A 185 38.68 -51.30 19.78
N LYS A 186 39.26 -51.21 18.57
CA LYS A 186 39.71 -52.38 17.81
C LYS A 186 41.05 -52.90 18.31
#